data_AF-A0A1F3LMM2-F1
#
_entry.id   AF-A0A1F3LMM2-F1
#
_cell.length_a   1.000
_cell.length_b   1.000
_cell.length_c   1.000
_cell.angle_alpha   90.00
_cell.angle_beta   90.00
_cell.angle_gamma   90.00
#
_symmetry.space_group_name_H-M   'P 1'
#
loop_
_entity.id
_entity.type
_entity.pdbx_description
1 polymer ?
#
loop_
_entity_poly.entity_id
_entity_poly.type
_entity_poly.pdbx_seq_one_letter_code
_entity_poly.pdbx_strand_id
1 'polypeptide(L)'
;MKMEKLKKFWNDYKVWVIIGSLILLILISGFFYFYSDIALNFSKDNPNGEFFKVILSVLGGIGLIYGLWINSQRIKEQNRQNCISENSNSDQRFSDAIGYLGSDKTSIILGGIYALYQLAKEDCRYKSIVAGLFTKFLQEHSELLYTKIETSRKNNTNLLAIRNVPIIVKTILDLLINKDSIFIGEKLDFSSTYFKYITFKGDIKDCSFDSSLFYSCNFKCNLINCNFELTVIKDSRFGIGTTIMENCQFWGSEMDNVTFFENIMNEVSFDLANLENFYAHTVYLTQCNFHSANFINTANFYDINSFTDTVFSKESKNNLTFRDCKNQEEIIYL
;
A
#
# COMPACT_ATOMS: atom_id res chain seq x y z
N MET A 1 12.65 -32.08 60.40
CA MET A 1 13.37 -32.22 59.11
C MET A 1 13.53 -30.91 58.30
N LYS A 2 12.57 -29.96 58.29
CA LYS A 2 12.71 -28.67 57.56
C LYS A 2 13.68 -27.66 58.21
N MET A 3 13.77 -27.58 59.54
CA MET A 3 14.64 -26.61 60.24
C MET A 3 16.14 -26.90 60.16
N GLU A 4 16.55 -28.18 60.11
CA GLU A 4 17.98 -28.55 60.01
C GLU A 4 18.56 -28.24 58.63
N LYS A 5 17.77 -28.41 57.56
CA LYS A 5 18.18 -28.04 56.19
C LYS A 5 18.37 -26.53 56.04
N LEU A 6 17.53 -25.71 56.67
CA LEU A 6 17.65 -24.25 56.67
C LEU A 6 18.88 -23.76 57.43
N LYS A 7 19.20 -24.37 58.59
CA LYS A 7 20.43 -24.06 59.34
C LYS A 7 21.70 -24.44 58.56
N LYS A 8 21.70 -25.58 57.88
CA LYS A 8 22.83 -26.02 57.05
C LYS A 8 23.06 -25.07 55.85
N PHE A 9 21.99 -24.68 55.16
CA PHE A 9 22.04 -23.72 54.05
C PHE A 9 22.59 -22.35 54.47
N TRP A 10 22.16 -21.82 55.62
CA TRP A 10 22.68 -20.56 56.17
C TRP A 10 24.15 -20.65 56.59
N ASN A 11 24.60 -21.81 57.05
CA ASN A 11 26.00 -22.03 57.41
C ASN A 11 26.89 -22.11 56.17
N ASP A 12 26.45 -22.82 55.12
CA ASP A 12 27.16 -22.92 53.85
C ASP A 12 27.25 -21.54 53.15
N TYR A 13 26.18 -20.73 53.18
CA TYR A 13 26.19 -19.36 52.65
C TYR A 13 27.18 -18.45 53.40
N LYS A 14 27.24 -18.52 54.73
CA LYS A 14 28.22 -17.78 55.54
C LYS A 14 29.66 -18.16 55.19
N VAL A 15 29.92 -19.45 54.96
CA VAL A 15 31.26 -19.93 54.55
C VAL A 15 31.66 -19.34 53.20
N TRP A 16 30.76 -19.31 52.22
CA TRP A 16 31.05 -18.70 50.91
C TRP A 16 31.26 -17.18 50.97
N VAL A 17 30.50 -16.47 51.82
CA VAL A 17 30.70 -15.03 52.05
C VAL A 17 32.05 -14.76 52.71
N ILE A 18 32.49 -15.59 53.66
CA ILE A 18 33.80 -15.48 54.31
C ILE A 18 34.93 -15.79 53.33
N ILE A 19 34.78 -16.82 52.49
CA ILE A 19 35.78 -17.14 51.46
C ILE A 19 35.89 -16.00 50.44
N GLY A 20 34.75 -15.46 49.99
CA GLY A 20 34.72 -14.32 49.07
C GLY A 20 35.38 -13.06 49.65
N SER A 21 35.14 -12.76 50.93
CA SER A 21 35.77 -11.61 51.60
C SER A 21 37.27 -11.82 51.84
N LEU A 22 37.72 -13.05 52.11
CA LEU A 22 39.14 -13.40 52.21
C LEU A 22 39.87 -13.24 50.88
N ILE A 23 39.26 -13.68 49.77
CA ILE A 23 39.82 -13.50 48.43
C ILE A 23 39.91 -12.01 48.09
N LEU A 24 38.88 -11.23 48.42
CA LEU A 24 38.90 -9.78 48.22
C LEU A 24 40.01 -9.10 49.04
N LEU A 25 40.19 -9.50 50.30
CA LEU A 25 41.27 -9.02 51.17
C LEU A 25 42.65 -9.39 50.64
N ILE A 26 42.82 -10.60 50.10
CA ILE A 26 44.07 -11.04 49.47
C ILE A 26 44.35 -10.22 48.20
N LEU A 27 43.34 -9.93 47.40
CA LEU A 27 43.48 -9.10 46.20
C LEU A 27 43.82 -7.64 46.56
N ILE A 28 43.19 -7.07 47.58
CA ILE A 28 43.48 -5.71 48.07
C ILE A 28 44.89 -5.65 48.70
N SER A 29 45.24 -6.65 49.51
CA SER A 29 46.58 -6.79 50.12
C SER A 29 47.67 -6.92 49.06
N GLY A 30 47.47 -7.82 48.08
CA GLY A 30 48.37 -8.00 46.95
C GLY A 30 48.49 -6.73 46.11
N PHE A 31 47.40 -5.99 45.91
CA PHE A 31 47.41 -4.70 45.25
C PHE A 31 48.25 -3.67 46.02
N PHE A 32 48.08 -3.53 47.34
CA PHE A 32 48.87 -2.61 48.17
C PHE A 32 50.35 -2.97 48.24
N TYR A 33 50.69 -4.26 48.33
CA TYR A 33 52.08 -4.73 48.38
C TYR A 33 52.81 -4.51 47.05
N PHE A 34 52.12 -4.75 45.92
CA PHE A 34 52.63 -4.37 44.61
C PHE A 34 52.71 -2.85 44.45
N TYR A 35 51.77 -2.09 45.03
CA TYR A 35 51.76 -0.62 44.96
C TYR A 35 52.97 -0.01 45.68
N SER A 36 53.41 -0.55 46.82
CA SER A 36 54.58 -0.03 47.54
C SER A 36 55.90 -0.23 46.77
N ASP A 37 56.08 -1.37 46.10
CA ASP A 37 57.27 -1.64 45.27
C ASP A 37 57.24 -0.88 43.93
N ILE A 38 56.06 -0.70 43.34
CA ILE A 38 55.90 0.11 42.13
C ILE A 38 56.13 1.59 42.46
N ALA A 39 55.60 2.11 43.57
CA ALA A 39 55.76 3.51 43.97
C ALA A 39 57.23 3.90 44.27
N LEU A 40 58.01 2.99 44.85
CA LEU A 40 59.46 3.16 45.06
C LEU A 40 60.25 3.24 43.74
N ASN A 41 59.86 2.44 42.74
CA ASN A 41 60.42 2.51 41.39
C ASN A 41 60.02 3.77 40.62
N PHE A 42 58.95 4.48 41.01
CA PHE A 42 58.51 5.74 40.37
C PHE A 42 59.22 7.01 40.89
N SER A 43 60.18 6.87 41.81
CA SER A 43 61.02 7.97 42.31
C SER A 43 61.88 8.59 41.19
N LYS A 44 62.11 9.90 41.28
CA LYS A 44 62.54 10.78 40.17
C LYS A 44 63.94 10.48 39.59
N ASP A 45 64.71 9.59 40.22
CA ASP A 45 66.12 9.31 39.90
C ASP A 45 66.41 7.83 39.56
N ASN A 46 65.38 7.00 39.29
CA ASN A 46 65.56 5.58 38.93
C ASN A 46 65.21 5.31 37.45
N PRO A 47 66.18 4.91 36.60
CA PRO A 47 65.94 4.65 35.17
C PRO A 47 64.93 3.51 34.92
N ASN A 48 64.78 2.57 35.85
CA ASN A 48 63.78 1.51 35.76
C ASN A 48 62.34 2.04 35.90
N GLY A 49 62.17 3.18 36.58
CA GLY A 49 60.89 3.86 36.78
C GLY A 49 60.34 4.54 35.53
N GLU A 50 61.20 5.21 34.77
CA GLU A 50 60.82 5.81 33.49
C GLU A 50 60.47 4.73 32.46
N PHE A 51 61.25 3.65 32.41
CA PHE A 51 60.95 2.51 31.54
C PHE A 51 59.59 1.86 31.88
N PHE A 52 59.29 1.70 33.18
CA PHE A 52 58.00 1.16 33.62
C PHE A 52 56.81 2.08 33.28
N LYS A 53 56.98 3.41 33.39
CA LYS A 53 55.96 4.39 32.94
C LYS A 53 55.65 4.24 31.46
N VAL A 54 56.68 4.11 30.61
CA VAL A 54 56.51 3.91 29.17
C VAL A 54 55.76 2.61 28.88
N ILE A 55 56.13 1.51 29.53
CA ILE A 55 55.42 0.22 29.39
C ILE A 55 53.96 0.34 29.81
N LEU A 56 53.68 1.00 30.94
CA LEU A 56 52.32 1.18 31.44
C LEU A 56 51.47 2.04 30.51
N SER A 57 52.04 3.10 29.92
CA SER A 57 51.38 3.92 28.91
C SER A 57 51.10 3.16 27.61
N VAL A 58 52.04 2.31 27.16
CA VAL A 58 51.83 1.44 25.98
C VAL A 58 50.73 0.41 26.25
N LEU A 59 50.74 -0.26 27.40
CA LEU A 59 49.69 -1.20 27.80
C LEU A 59 48.33 -0.52 27.98
N GLY A 60 48.31 0.69 28.55
CA GLY A 60 47.10 1.52 28.65
C GLY A 60 46.54 1.92 27.29
N GLY A 61 47.42 2.30 26.36
CA GLY A 61 47.05 2.60 24.97
C GLY A 61 46.50 1.38 24.22
N ILE A 62 47.12 0.22 24.36
CA ILE A 62 46.63 -1.05 23.81
C ILE A 62 45.27 -1.42 24.42
N GLY A 63 45.12 -1.25 25.74
CA GLY A 63 43.85 -1.49 26.44
C GLY A 63 42.72 -0.59 25.93
N LEU A 64 43.00 0.69 25.65
CA LEU A 64 42.03 1.60 25.04
C LEU A 64 41.63 1.16 23.63
N ILE A 65 42.59 0.78 22.78
CA ILE A 65 42.32 0.31 21.42
C ILE A 65 41.49 -0.97 21.44
N TYR A 66 41.84 -1.92 22.33
CA TYR A 66 41.10 -3.17 22.49
C TYR A 66 39.68 -2.94 23.03
N GLY A 67 39.51 -2.03 23.99
CA GLY A 67 38.20 -1.62 24.51
C GLY A 67 37.32 -0.99 23.43
N LEU A 68 37.89 -0.10 22.59
CA LEU A 68 37.19 0.48 21.44
C LEU A 68 36.81 -0.58 20.40
N TRP A 69 37.68 -1.56 20.13
CA TRP A 69 37.39 -2.65 19.20
C TRP A 69 36.24 -3.54 19.67
N ILE A 70 36.23 -3.93 20.96
CA ILE A 70 35.09 -4.66 21.56
C ILE A 70 33.81 -3.84 21.50
N ASN A 71 33.88 -2.53 21.78
CA ASN A 71 32.71 -1.67 21.72
C ASN A 71 32.17 -1.54 20.28
N SER A 72 33.06 -1.42 19.29
CA SER A 72 32.70 -1.42 17.87
C SER A 72 32.05 -2.74 17.43
N GLN A 73 32.58 -3.88 17.89
CA GLN A 73 31.98 -5.20 17.67
C GLN A 73 30.58 -5.31 18.29
N ARG A 74 30.40 -4.84 19.53
CA ARG A 74 29.09 -4.83 20.21
C ARG A 74 28.07 -3.96 19.48
N ILE A 75 28.47 -2.76 19.04
CA ILE A 75 27.60 -1.86 18.27
C ILE A 75 27.16 -2.51 16.95
N LYS A 76 28.06 -3.24 16.26
CA LYS A 76 27.70 -3.97 15.03
C LYS A 76 26.65 -5.05 15.29
N GLU A 77 26.82 -5.87 16.33
CA GLU A 77 25.84 -6.91 16.67
C GLU A 77 24.52 -6.31 17.18
N GLN A 78 24.57 -5.21 17.93
CA GLN A 78 23.37 -4.50 18.40
C GLN A 78 22.59 -3.88 17.23
N ASN A 79 23.29 -3.30 16.25
CA ASN A 79 22.66 -2.80 15.02
C ASN A 79 22.03 -3.94 14.21
N ARG A 80 22.70 -5.09 14.14
CA ARG A 80 22.17 -6.29 13.47
C ARG A 80 20.93 -6.83 14.18
N GLN A 81 20.96 -6.92 15.51
CA GLN A 81 19.82 -7.35 16.32
C GLN A 81 18.65 -6.37 16.21
N ASN A 82 18.91 -5.06 16.28
CA ASN A 82 17.87 -4.03 16.12
C ASN A 82 17.21 -4.13 14.73
N CYS A 83 17.99 -4.29 13.66
CA CYS A 83 17.46 -4.48 12.31
C CYS A 83 16.60 -5.75 12.20
N ILE A 84 17.03 -6.86 12.81
CA ILE A 84 16.24 -8.11 12.85
C ILE A 84 14.95 -7.90 13.67
N SER A 85 15.03 -7.21 14.80
CA SER A 85 13.87 -6.90 15.66
C SER A 85 12.86 -5.99 14.96
N GLU A 86 13.30 -4.94 14.26
CA GLU A 86 12.46 -4.05 13.47
C GLU A 86 11.72 -4.79 12.35
N ASN A 87 12.42 -5.67 11.62
CA ASN A 87 11.82 -6.53 10.60
C ASN A 87 10.79 -7.49 11.22
N SER A 88 11.14 -8.18 12.31
CA SER A 88 10.23 -9.14 12.96
C SER A 88 8.97 -8.46 13.52
N ASN A 89 9.10 -7.22 14.01
CA ASN A 89 7.96 -6.44 14.50
C ASN A 89 7.05 -6.01 13.34
N SER A 90 7.64 -5.66 12.20
CA SER A 90 6.90 -5.30 10.98
C SER A 90 6.10 -6.49 10.43
N ASP A 91 6.71 -7.68 10.40
CA ASP A 91 6.05 -8.92 9.99
C ASP A 91 4.91 -9.31 10.95
N GLN A 92 5.09 -9.15 12.26
CA GLN A 92 4.02 -9.40 13.23
C GLN A 92 2.85 -8.43 13.03
N ARG A 93 3.12 -7.13 12.88
CA ARG A 93 2.09 -6.11 12.60
C ARG A 93 1.35 -6.39 11.30
N PHE A 94 2.05 -6.85 10.27
CA PHE A 94 1.44 -7.28 9.02
C PHE A 94 0.49 -8.46 9.26
N SER A 95 0.98 -9.53 9.90
CA SER A 95 0.19 -10.72 10.22
C SER A 95 -1.07 -10.41 11.02
N ASP A 96 -0.96 -9.55 12.05
CA ASP A 96 -2.09 -9.15 12.88
C ASP A 96 -3.13 -8.36 12.06
N ALA A 97 -2.67 -7.47 11.19
CA ALA A 97 -3.55 -6.67 10.34
C ALA A 97 -4.29 -7.51 9.28
N ILE A 98 -3.65 -8.55 8.72
CA ILE A 98 -4.33 -9.57 7.90
C ILE A 98 -5.44 -10.25 8.71
N GLY A 99 -5.15 -10.63 9.96
CA GLY A 99 -6.15 -11.22 10.86
C GLY A 99 -7.37 -10.31 11.07
N TYR A 100 -7.19 -8.99 11.11
CA TYR A 100 -8.27 -8.03 11.23
C TYR A 100 -9.13 -7.89 9.96
N LEU A 101 -8.54 -8.03 8.77
CA LEU A 101 -9.31 -8.02 7.50
C LEU A 101 -10.31 -9.18 7.42
N GLY A 102 -9.98 -10.33 8.01
CA GLY A 102 -10.88 -11.49 8.07
C GLY A 102 -12.01 -11.41 9.09
N SER A 103 -12.18 -10.26 9.78
CA SER A 103 -13.25 -10.09 10.78
C SER A 103 -14.61 -9.79 10.13
N ASP A 104 -15.71 -10.22 10.75
CA ASP A 104 -17.06 -9.81 10.33
C ASP A 104 -17.44 -8.39 10.78
N LYS A 105 -16.65 -7.78 11.68
CA LYS A 105 -16.94 -6.47 12.25
C LYS A 105 -16.26 -5.38 11.43
N THR A 106 -17.06 -4.50 10.82
CA THR A 106 -16.60 -3.35 10.02
C THR A 106 -15.51 -2.51 10.71
N SER A 107 -15.63 -2.26 12.01
CA SER A 107 -14.63 -1.48 12.76
C SER A 107 -13.28 -2.17 12.87
N ILE A 108 -13.25 -3.50 12.98
CA ILE A 108 -12.01 -4.29 13.03
C ILE A 108 -11.36 -4.33 11.65
N ILE A 109 -12.15 -4.56 10.59
CA ILE A 109 -11.66 -4.53 9.20
C ILE A 109 -11.00 -3.17 8.89
N LEU A 110 -11.66 -2.06 9.26
CA LEU A 110 -11.08 -0.72 9.07
C LEU A 110 -9.76 -0.53 9.83
N GLY A 111 -9.66 -1.07 11.05
CA GLY A 111 -8.40 -1.08 11.80
C GLY A 111 -7.28 -1.83 11.07
N GLY A 112 -7.60 -2.99 10.48
CA GLY A 112 -6.69 -3.76 9.64
C GLY A 112 -6.23 -2.98 8.39
N ILE A 113 -7.17 -2.34 7.68
CA ILE A 113 -6.86 -1.50 6.51
C ILE A 113 -5.88 -0.39 6.88
N TYR A 114 -6.14 0.38 7.93
CA TYR A 114 -5.25 1.46 8.33
C TYR A 114 -3.89 0.97 8.85
N ALA A 115 -3.85 -0.19 9.53
CA ALA A 115 -2.59 -0.80 9.95
C ALA A 115 -1.72 -1.22 8.76
N LEU A 116 -2.31 -1.86 7.75
CA LEU A 116 -1.62 -2.23 6.50
C LEU A 116 -1.16 -1.01 5.72
N TYR A 117 -2.03 0.00 5.59
CA TYR A 117 -1.69 1.26 4.94
C TYR A 117 -0.50 1.95 5.63
N GLN A 118 -0.51 2.02 6.95
CA GLN A 118 0.57 2.63 7.72
C GLN A 118 1.88 1.84 7.54
N LEU A 119 1.81 0.51 7.51
CA LEU A 119 2.99 -0.32 7.24
C LEU A 119 3.55 -0.08 5.83
N ALA A 120 2.70 -0.03 4.80
CA ALA A 120 3.10 0.31 3.43
C ALA A 120 3.71 1.71 3.32
N LYS A 121 3.29 2.63 4.18
CA LYS A 121 3.84 3.99 4.26
C LYS A 121 5.21 4.03 4.94
N GLU A 122 5.40 3.20 5.97
CA GLU A 122 6.66 3.11 6.73
C GLU A 122 7.75 2.33 5.97
N ASP A 123 7.34 1.33 5.18
CA ASP A 123 8.24 0.42 4.48
C ASP A 123 7.74 0.11 3.07
N CYS A 124 8.54 0.53 2.07
CA CYS A 124 8.23 0.38 0.66
C CYS A 124 8.08 -1.08 0.21
N ARG A 125 8.68 -2.04 0.94
CA ARG A 125 8.55 -3.48 0.63
C ARG A 125 7.10 -3.95 0.71
N TYR A 126 6.29 -3.34 1.57
CA TYR A 126 4.88 -3.70 1.72
C TYR A 126 3.96 -2.92 0.79
N LYS A 127 4.44 -1.91 0.06
CA LYS A 127 3.60 -1.06 -0.79
C LYS A 127 2.84 -1.87 -1.84
N SER A 128 3.53 -2.63 -2.69
CA SER A 128 2.89 -3.48 -3.70
C SER A 128 2.06 -4.61 -3.09
N ILE A 129 2.53 -5.19 -1.97
CA ILE A 129 1.83 -6.29 -1.27
C ILE A 129 0.48 -5.81 -0.73
N VAL A 130 0.48 -4.66 -0.05
CA VAL A 130 -0.74 -4.07 0.52
C VAL A 130 -1.68 -3.57 -0.58
N ALA A 131 -1.15 -2.99 -1.65
CA ALA A 131 -1.96 -2.61 -2.82
C ALA A 131 -2.70 -3.83 -3.39
N GLY A 132 -1.98 -4.92 -3.68
CA GLY A 132 -2.59 -6.15 -4.21
C GLY A 132 -3.55 -6.82 -3.23
N LEU A 133 -3.27 -6.78 -1.92
CA LEU A 133 -4.18 -7.30 -0.91
C LEU A 133 -5.48 -6.49 -0.84
N PHE A 134 -5.39 -5.17 -0.92
CA PHE A 134 -6.56 -4.30 -0.94
C PHE A 134 -7.40 -4.50 -2.19
N THR A 135 -6.79 -4.60 -3.35
CA THR A 135 -7.55 -4.90 -4.56
C THR A 135 -8.19 -6.27 -4.44
N LYS A 136 -7.45 -7.30 -4.01
CA LYS A 136 -7.98 -8.66 -3.83
C LYS A 136 -9.16 -8.71 -2.86
N PHE A 137 -9.07 -7.98 -1.76
CA PHE A 137 -10.16 -7.86 -0.79
C PHE A 137 -11.43 -7.28 -1.45
N LEU A 138 -11.29 -6.27 -2.32
CA LEU A 138 -12.44 -5.73 -3.06
C LEU A 138 -13.02 -6.73 -4.04
N GLN A 139 -12.18 -7.48 -4.76
CA GLN A 139 -12.63 -8.53 -5.68
C GLN A 139 -13.51 -9.56 -4.95
N GLU A 140 -13.08 -10.01 -3.76
CA GLU A 140 -13.77 -11.07 -3.01
C GLU A 140 -15.00 -10.60 -2.23
N HIS A 141 -15.02 -9.34 -1.78
CA HIS A 141 -16.01 -8.89 -0.79
C HIS A 141 -16.90 -7.74 -1.23
N SER A 142 -16.58 -7.02 -2.32
CA SER A 142 -17.32 -5.82 -2.73
C SER A 142 -18.83 -6.07 -2.86
N GLU A 143 -19.24 -7.05 -3.66
CA GLU A 143 -20.66 -7.39 -3.88
C GLU A 143 -21.39 -7.68 -2.57
N LEU A 144 -20.83 -8.56 -1.73
CA LEU A 144 -21.39 -8.93 -0.43
C LEU A 144 -21.58 -7.72 0.48
N LEU A 145 -20.63 -6.78 0.47
CA LEU A 145 -20.71 -5.54 1.27
C LEU A 145 -21.86 -4.65 0.80
N TYR A 146 -22.11 -4.54 -0.50
CA TYR A 146 -23.27 -3.82 -1.03
C TYR A 146 -24.59 -4.54 -0.68
N THR A 147 -24.68 -5.85 -0.86
CA THR A 147 -25.87 -6.64 -0.55
C THR A 147 -26.26 -6.53 0.92
N LYS A 148 -25.28 -6.52 1.84
CA LYS A 148 -25.52 -6.32 3.29
C LYS A 148 -26.23 -4.99 3.56
N ILE A 149 -25.75 -3.89 2.96
CA ILE A 149 -26.36 -2.56 3.13
C ILE A 149 -27.77 -2.52 2.57
N GLU A 150 -28.00 -3.08 1.38
CA GLU A 150 -29.31 -3.10 0.73
C GLU A 150 -30.32 -3.93 1.53
N THR A 151 -29.89 -5.06 2.10
CA THR A 151 -30.73 -5.92 2.95
C THR A 151 -31.09 -5.22 4.25
N SER A 152 -30.10 -4.62 4.93
CA SER A 152 -30.35 -3.83 6.15
C SER A 152 -31.31 -2.66 5.92
N ARG A 153 -31.34 -2.12 4.69
CA ARG A 153 -32.25 -1.04 4.30
C ARG A 153 -33.69 -1.53 4.05
N LYS A 154 -33.89 -2.64 3.34
CA LYS A 154 -35.25 -3.18 3.11
C LYS A 154 -36.00 -3.41 4.43
N ASN A 155 -35.25 -3.71 5.49
CA ASN A 155 -35.80 -3.93 6.83
C ASN A 155 -36.03 -2.63 7.64
N ASN A 156 -35.55 -1.47 7.18
CA ASN A 156 -35.65 -0.18 7.86
C ASN A 156 -36.32 0.87 6.94
N THR A 157 -37.66 0.96 7.02
CA THR A 157 -38.53 1.79 6.16
C THR A 157 -38.31 3.31 6.26
N ASN A 158 -37.58 3.80 7.25
CA ASN A 158 -37.32 5.22 7.47
C ASN A 158 -36.03 5.74 6.81
N LEU A 159 -35.26 4.90 6.12
CA LEU A 159 -34.06 5.32 5.40
C LEU A 159 -34.42 5.77 3.99
N LEU A 160 -34.58 7.09 3.82
CA LEU A 160 -34.63 7.79 2.54
C LEU A 160 -33.52 7.28 1.60
N ALA A 161 -33.74 7.44 0.29
CA ALA A 161 -32.89 6.89 -0.77
C ALA A 161 -31.49 7.51 -0.87
N ILE A 162 -30.67 7.26 0.14
CA ILE A 162 -29.26 7.63 0.15
C ILE A 162 -28.50 6.57 -0.65
N ARG A 163 -27.82 7.02 -1.71
CA ARG A 163 -26.84 6.22 -2.47
C ARG A 163 -25.65 5.94 -1.55
N ASN A 164 -25.60 4.75 -0.96
CA ASN A 164 -24.57 4.40 0.02
C ASN A 164 -23.54 3.46 -0.58
N VAL A 165 -22.28 3.89 -0.49
CA VAL A 165 -21.10 3.07 -0.74
C VAL A 165 -20.69 2.43 0.60
N PRO A 166 -20.40 1.11 0.67
CA PRO A 166 -19.85 0.51 1.87
C PRO A 166 -18.59 1.24 2.32
N ILE A 167 -18.51 1.58 3.61
CA ILE A 167 -17.39 2.37 4.14
C ILE A 167 -16.04 1.69 3.89
N ILE A 168 -16.00 0.36 3.89
CA ILE A 168 -14.80 -0.43 3.61
C ILE A 168 -14.35 -0.23 2.16
N VAL A 169 -15.27 -0.38 1.20
CA VAL A 169 -15.01 -0.17 -0.24
C VAL A 169 -14.51 1.26 -0.48
N LYS A 170 -15.23 2.24 0.09
CA LYS A 170 -14.85 3.66 -0.01
C LYS A 170 -13.46 3.92 0.56
N THR A 171 -13.16 3.44 1.77
CA THR A 171 -11.87 3.64 2.41
C THR A 171 -10.73 3.03 1.60
N ILE A 172 -10.87 1.80 1.12
CA ILE A 172 -9.83 1.15 0.31
C ILE A 172 -9.57 1.95 -0.98
N LEU A 173 -10.63 2.32 -1.70
CA LEU A 173 -10.49 3.11 -2.92
C LEU A 173 -9.88 4.50 -2.67
N ASP A 174 -10.30 5.18 -1.60
CA ASP A 174 -9.75 6.47 -1.20
C ASP A 174 -8.25 6.34 -0.85
N LEU A 175 -7.79 5.22 -0.28
CA LEU A 175 -6.37 5.00 -0.01
C LEU A 175 -5.59 4.62 -1.27
N LEU A 176 -6.17 3.84 -2.18
CA LEU A 176 -5.49 3.37 -3.40
C LEU A 176 -5.41 4.43 -4.52
N ILE A 177 -6.50 5.18 -4.75
CA ILE A 177 -6.69 5.97 -5.98
C ILE A 177 -6.61 7.48 -5.73
N ASN A 178 -6.66 7.96 -4.48
CA ASN A 178 -6.61 9.39 -4.23
C ASN A 178 -5.29 10.01 -4.72
N LYS A 179 -5.34 11.30 -5.07
CA LYS A 179 -4.23 12.05 -5.68
C LYS A 179 -2.93 12.02 -4.87
N ASP A 180 -3.04 11.92 -3.54
CA ASP A 180 -1.89 11.86 -2.62
C ASP A 180 -1.62 10.42 -2.14
N SER A 181 -2.12 9.41 -2.86
CA SER A 181 -1.95 8.02 -2.48
C SER A 181 -0.46 7.63 -2.49
N ILE A 182 -0.05 6.90 -1.46
CA ILE A 182 1.28 6.28 -1.45
C ILE A 182 1.42 5.21 -2.52
N PHE A 183 0.31 4.71 -3.09
CA PHE A 183 0.26 3.63 -4.08
C PHE A 183 0.38 4.10 -5.53
N ILE A 184 0.66 5.39 -5.77
CA ILE A 184 0.95 5.89 -7.12
C ILE A 184 2.11 5.09 -7.73
N GLY A 185 1.92 4.65 -8.97
CA GLY A 185 2.86 3.82 -9.74
C GLY A 185 2.73 2.32 -9.49
N GLU A 186 1.89 1.88 -8.54
CA GLU A 186 1.56 0.47 -8.41
C GLU A 186 0.53 0.06 -9.47
N LYS A 187 0.75 -1.10 -10.09
CA LYS A 187 -0.24 -1.70 -11.00
C LYS A 187 -1.40 -2.23 -10.15
N LEU A 188 -2.57 -1.60 -10.23
CA LEU A 188 -3.74 -2.01 -9.47
C LEU A 188 -4.65 -2.91 -10.32
N ASP A 189 -5.00 -4.06 -9.78
CA ASP A 189 -5.91 -5.02 -10.43
C ASP A 189 -7.23 -5.10 -9.69
N PHE A 190 -8.23 -4.39 -10.20
CA PHE A 190 -9.60 -4.39 -9.74
C PHE A 190 -10.50 -5.33 -10.55
N SER A 191 -9.95 -6.28 -11.32
CA SER A 191 -10.75 -7.21 -12.11
C SER A 191 -11.80 -7.94 -11.27
N SER A 192 -12.94 -8.25 -11.89
CA SER A 192 -14.08 -8.92 -11.22
C SER A 192 -14.59 -8.21 -9.95
N THR A 193 -14.44 -6.88 -9.85
CA THR A 193 -14.93 -6.12 -8.69
C THR A 193 -16.29 -5.50 -8.95
N TYR A 194 -17.14 -5.44 -7.93
CA TYR A 194 -18.45 -4.77 -7.98
C TYR A 194 -18.36 -3.34 -7.43
N PHE A 195 -18.56 -2.36 -8.31
CA PHE A 195 -18.58 -0.94 -7.99
C PHE A 195 -19.98 -0.36 -8.18
N LYS A 196 -20.49 0.29 -7.14
CA LYS A 196 -21.79 0.97 -7.21
C LYS A 196 -21.77 2.32 -6.50
N TYR A 197 -22.25 3.36 -7.20
CA TYR A 197 -22.28 4.74 -6.69
C TYR A 197 -20.90 5.34 -6.35
N ILE A 198 -19.81 4.81 -6.91
CA ILE A 198 -18.46 5.33 -6.69
C ILE A 198 -18.25 6.59 -7.52
N THR A 199 -17.54 7.57 -6.94
CA THR A 199 -16.95 8.69 -7.70
C THR A 199 -15.44 8.59 -7.61
N PHE A 200 -14.80 8.26 -8.72
CA PHE A 200 -13.35 8.27 -8.86
C PHE A 200 -12.88 9.71 -9.11
N LYS A 201 -11.85 10.16 -8.37
CA LYS A 201 -11.38 11.56 -8.39
C LYS A 201 -9.87 11.74 -8.52
N GLY A 202 -9.08 10.69 -8.32
CA GLY A 202 -7.64 10.72 -8.55
C GLY A 202 -7.30 10.01 -9.87
N ASP A 203 -6.25 10.47 -10.53
CA ASP A 203 -5.81 9.91 -11.80
C ASP A 203 -5.52 8.41 -11.66
N ILE A 204 -6.12 7.62 -12.54
CA ILE A 204 -5.98 6.17 -12.55
C ILE A 204 -5.08 5.82 -13.72
N LYS A 205 -3.96 5.18 -13.42
CA LYS A 205 -2.97 4.78 -14.42
C LYS A 205 -2.61 3.32 -14.25
N ASP A 206 -2.44 2.62 -15.37
CA ASP A 206 -1.97 1.24 -15.41
C ASP A 206 -2.84 0.28 -14.55
N CYS A 207 -4.17 0.46 -14.60
CA CYS A 207 -5.12 -0.33 -13.81
C CYS A 207 -5.94 -1.27 -14.68
N SER A 208 -6.18 -2.50 -14.20
CA SER A 208 -7.18 -3.39 -14.80
C SER A 208 -8.49 -3.32 -14.01
N PHE A 209 -9.60 -3.21 -14.75
CA PHE A 209 -10.96 -3.36 -14.26
C PHE A 209 -11.66 -4.50 -14.99
N ASP A 210 -10.93 -5.43 -15.60
CA ASP A 210 -11.51 -6.43 -16.50
C ASP A 210 -12.60 -7.26 -15.81
N SER A 211 -13.69 -7.56 -16.51
CA SER A 211 -14.83 -8.31 -15.99
C SER A 211 -15.48 -7.72 -14.73
N SER A 212 -15.24 -6.43 -14.44
CA SER A 212 -15.86 -5.72 -13.32
C SER A 212 -17.26 -5.22 -13.66
N LEU A 213 -18.02 -4.92 -12.61
CA LEU A 213 -19.39 -4.42 -12.72
C LEU A 213 -19.46 -3.00 -12.15
N PHE A 214 -19.86 -2.03 -12.97
CA PHE A 214 -20.02 -0.63 -12.58
C PHE A 214 -21.48 -0.21 -12.69
N TYR A 215 -22.07 0.21 -11.58
CA TYR A 215 -23.45 0.70 -11.53
C TYR A 215 -23.50 2.12 -10.98
N SER A 216 -24.02 3.05 -11.78
CA SER A 216 -24.16 4.45 -11.37
C SER A 216 -22.85 5.08 -10.86
N CYS A 217 -21.72 4.75 -11.50
CA CYS A 217 -20.40 5.26 -11.14
C CYS A 217 -20.05 6.54 -11.92
N ASN A 218 -19.11 7.31 -11.39
CA ASN A 218 -18.66 8.56 -11.98
C ASN A 218 -17.14 8.64 -11.99
N PHE A 219 -16.56 8.70 -13.18
CA PHE A 219 -15.12 8.84 -13.37
C PHE A 219 -14.80 10.32 -13.60
N LYS A 220 -14.47 11.04 -12.52
CA LYS A 220 -13.99 12.43 -12.54
C LYS A 220 -12.48 12.47 -12.43
N CYS A 221 -11.80 11.68 -13.26
CA CYS A 221 -10.37 11.47 -13.20
C CYS A 221 -9.84 11.18 -14.59
N ASN A 222 -8.53 11.35 -14.77
CA ASN A 222 -7.87 10.85 -15.97
C ASN A 222 -7.75 9.31 -15.87
N LEU A 223 -7.88 8.65 -17.01
CA LEU A 223 -7.69 7.20 -17.18
C LEU A 223 -6.58 7.01 -18.20
N ILE A 224 -5.47 6.37 -17.82
CA ILE A 224 -4.31 6.17 -18.71
C ILE A 224 -3.89 4.71 -18.63
N ASN A 225 -3.78 4.02 -19.77
CA ASN A 225 -3.42 2.61 -19.82
C ASN A 225 -4.33 1.71 -18.96
N CYS A 226 -5.64 1.97 -19.00
CA CYS A 226 -6.62 1.25 -18.19
C CYS A 226 -7.43 0.25 -19.02
N ASN A 227 -7.61 -0.95 -18.50
CA ASN A 227 -8.41 -1.98 -19.15
C ASN A 227 -9.78 -2.12 -18.48
N PHE A 228 -10.82 -2.23 -19.29
CA PHE A 228 -12.21 -2.44 -18.95
C PHE A 228 -12.79 -3.55 -19.82
N GLU A 229 -11.99 -4.56 -20.15
CA GLU A 229 -12.40 -5.64 -21.03
C GLU A 229 -13.48 -6.49 -20.38
N LEU A 230 -14.52 -6.86 -21.15
CA LEU A 230 -15.65 -7.67 -20.66
C LEU A 230 -16.35 -7.08 -19.43
N THR A 231 -16.24 -5.78 -19.21
CA THR A 231 -16.92 -5.11 -18.10
C THR A 231 -18.39 -4.89 -18.39
N VAL A 232 -19.20 -4.78 -17.32
CA VAL A 232 -20.58 -4.30 -17.43
C VAL A 232 -20.64 -2.92 -16.78
N ILE A 233 -21.01 -1.90 -17.54
CA ILE A 233 -21.07 -0.52 -17.09
C ILE A 233 -22.47 0.01 -17.34
N LYS A 234 -23.21 0.29 -16.26
CA LYS A 234 -24.59 0.80 -16.33
C LYS A 234 -24.75 2.14 -15.62
N ASP A 235 -25.54 3.02 -16.21
CA ASP A 235 -25.92 4.34 -15.66
C ASP A 235 -24.72 5.20 -15.23
N SER A 236 -23.57 5.01 -15.87
CA SER A 236 -22.30 5.56 -15.41
C SER A 236 -21.82 6.69 -16.32
N ARG A 237 -21.01 7.57 -15.75
CA ARG A 237 -20.45 8.73 -16.46
C ARG A 237 -18.94 8.71 -16.42
N PHE A 238 -18.34 8.96 -17.57
CA PHE A 238 -16.94 9.28 -17.73
C PHE A 238 -16.79 10.75 -18.06
N GLY A 239 -15.94 11.44 -17.32
CA GLY A 239 -15.67 12.86 -17.47
C GLY A 239 -16.71 13.79 -16.86
N ILE A 240 -16.18 14.78 -16.15
CA ILE A 240 -16.83 16.00 -15.66
C ILE A 240 -15.73 17.05 -15.58
N GLY A 241 -15.79 18.07 -16.43
CA GLY A 241 -14.61 18.87 -16.75
C GLY A 241 -13.69 18.15 -17.72
N THR A 242 -12.69 18.87 -18.26
CA THR A 242 -11.72 18.31 -19.21
C THR A 242 -10.91 17.18 -18.55
N THR A 243 -11.24 15.94 -18.92
CA THR A 243 -10.58 14.71 -18.46
C THR A 243 -9.96 13.97 -19.63
N ILE A 244 -8.86 13.26 -19.39
CA ILE A 244 -8.11 12.54 -20.41
C ILE A 244 -8.34 11.04 -20.24
N MET A 245 -8.67 10.38 -21.35
CA MET A 245 -8.68 8.93 -21.49
C MET A 245 -7.68 8.55 -22.57
N GLU A 246 -6.59 7.92 -22.17
CA GLU A 246 -5.48 7.59 -23.07
C GLU A 246 -5.18 6.09 -23.01
N ASN A 247 -5.15 5.45 -24.17
CA ASN A 247 -4.85 4.02 -24.30
C ASN A 247 -5.73 3.15 -23.37
N CYS A 248 -7.05 3.34 -23.43
CA CYS A 248 -8.01 2.57 -22.65
C CYS A 248 -8.74 1.54 -23.50
N GLN A 249 -8.96 0.34 -22.96
CA GLN A 249 -9.59 -0.77 -23.67
C GLN A 249 -10.95 -1.12 -23.05
N PHE A 250 -12.03 -1.06 -23.83
CA PHE A 250 -13.39 -1.46 -23.46
C PHE A 250 -13.86 -2.68 -24.26
N TRP A 251 -12.91 -3.52 -24.68
CA TRP A 251 -13.19 -4.63 -25.58
C TRP A 251 -14.24 -5.59 -25.02
N GLY A 252 -15.26 -5.91 -25.82
CA GLY A 252 -16.32 -6.84 -25.44
C GLY A 252 -17.18 -6.40 -24.24
N SER A 253 -17.08 -5.15 -23.80
CA SER A 253 -17.84 -4.64 -22.65
C SER A 253 -19.32 -4.41 -22.98
N GLU A 254 -20.17 -4.49 -21.96
CA GLU A 254 -21.58 -4.11 -22.02
C GLU A 254 -21.77 -2.74 -21.37
N MET A 255 -22.14 -1.75 -22.18
CA MET A 255 -22.42 -0.39 -21.73
C MET A 255 -23.89 -0.06 -21.93
N ASP A 256 -24.60 0.24 -20.84
CA ASP A 256 -26.01 0.65 -20.88
C ASP A 256 -26.17 2.01 -20.18
N ASN A 257 -26.70 2.99 -20.92
CA ASN A 257 -26.90 4.35 -20.43
C ASN A 257 -25.59 4.98 -19.92
N VAL A 258 -24.53 4.84 -20.71
CA VAL A 258 -23.20 5.39 -20.41
C VAL A 258 -23.00 6.71 -21.12
N THR A 259 -22.50 7.69 -20.38
CA THR A 259 -22.17 9.02 -20.92
C THR A 259 -20.69 9.31 -20.80
N PHE A 260 -20.09 9.75 -21.90
CA PHE A 260 -18.79 10.40 -21.95
C PHE A 260 -19.00 11.91 -22.18
N PHE A 261 -18.58 12.73 -21.22
CA PHE A 261 -18.83 14.17 -21.23
C PHE A 261 -17.52 14.94 -21.00
N GLU A 262 -17.18 15.88 -21.89
CA GLU A 262 -15.97 16.71 -21.78
C GLU A 262 -14.67 15.88 -21.65
N ASN A 263 -14.55 14.80 -22.43
CA ASN A 263 -13.35 13.94 -22.45
C ASN A 263 -12.48 14.20 -23.67
N ILE A 264 -11.17 14.04 -23.49
CA ILE A 264 -10.21 13.85 -24.56
C ILE A 264 -9.87 12.36 -24.61
N MET A 265 -10.30 11.67 -25.66
CA MET A 265 -10.04 10.26 -25.88
C MET A 265 -8.98 10.07 -26.95
N ASN A 266 -7.86 9.48 -26.56
CA ASN A 266 -6.77 9.14 -27.44
C ASN A 266 -6.53 7.63 -27.36
N GLU A 267 -6.56 6.94 -28.50
CA GLU A 267 -6.29 5.50 -28.58
C GLU A 267 -7.22 4.67 -27.68
N VAL A 268 -8.50 5.09 -27.58
CA VAL A 268 -9.51 4.35 -26.82
C VAL A 268 -10.24 3.37 -27.72
N SER A 269 -10.28 2.10 -27.32
CA SER A 269 -10.95 1.03 -28.08
C SER A 269 -12.25 0.61 -27.41
N PHE A 270 -13.31 0.53 -28.22
CA PHE A 270 -14.62 -0.03 -27.91
C PHE A 270 -14.94 -1.22 -28.82
N ASP A 271 -13.92 -1.88 -29.37
CA ASP A 271 -14.12 -2.99 -30.30
C ASP A 271 -14.90 -4.14 -29.64
N LEU A 272 -15.84 -4.73 -30.37
CA LEU A 272 -16.80 -5.73 -29.86
C LEU A 272 -17.67 -5.31 -28.67
N ALA A 273 -17.65 -4.04 -28.25
CA ALA A 273 -18.48 -3.57 -27.15
C ALA A 273 -19.97 -3.46 -27.57
N ASN A 274 -20.88 -3.80 -26.66
CA ASN A 274 -22.30 -3.53 -26.80
C ASN A 274 -22.61 -2.18 -26.15
N LEU A 275 -23.03 -1.21 -26.96
CA LEU A 275 -23.24 0.18 -26.59
C LEU A 275 -24.73 0.53 -26.69
N GLU A 276 -25.47 0.27 -25.62
CA GLU A 276 -26.90 0.59 -25.50
C GLU A 276 -27.09 1.97 -24.86
N ASN A 277 -27.87 2.83 -25.51
CA ASN A 277 -28.11 4.20 -25.04
C ASN A 277 -26.79 4.95 -24.73
N PHE A 278 -25.87 4.95 -25.70
CA PHE A 278 -24.54 5.54 -25.56
C PHE A 278 -24.58 7.04 -25.88
N TYR A 279 -23.89 7.84 -25.08
CA TYR A 279 -23.81 9.29 -25.26
C TYR A 279 -22.36 9.77 -25.18
N ALA A 280 -21.89 10.47 -26.21
CA ALA A 280 -20.65 11.24 -26.19
C ALA A 280 -20.98 12.73 -26.42
N HIS A 281 -20.56 13.60 -25.52
CA HIS A 281 -20.90 15.03 -25.54
C HIS A 281 -19.66 15.89 -25.27
N THR A 282 -19.34 16.80 -26.20
CA THR A 282 -18.16 17.69 -26.09
C THR A 282 -16.87 16.88 -25.91
N VAL A 283 -16.69 15.84 -26.76
CA VAL A 283 -15.56 14.91 -26.69
C VAL A 283 -14.59 15.15 -27.86
N TYR A 284 -13.31 14.89 -27.65
CA TYR A 284 -12.30 14.75 -28.72
C TYR A 284 -12.02 13.26 -28.91
N LEU A 285 -12.16 12.75 -30.13
CA LEU A 285 -11.86 11.36 -30.48
C LEU A 285 -10.66 11.35 -31.42
N THR A 286 -9.55 10.78 -30.96
CA THR A 286 -8.31 10.63 -31.74
C THR A 286 -7.86 9.18 -31.70
N GLN A 287 -7.72 8.54 -32.87
CA GLN A 287 -7.34 7.13 -33.00
C GLN A 287 -8.25 6.19 -32.18
N CYS A 288 -9.54 6.53 -32.04
CA CYS A 288 -10.50 5.70 -31.32
C CYS A 288 -11.05 4.58 -32.22
N ASN A 289 -11.27 3.40 -31.65
CA ASN A 289 -11.74 2.24 -32.40
C ASN A 289 -13.15 1.80 -31.96
N PHE A 290 -14.12 1.94 -32.84
CA PHE A 290 -15.49 1.42 -32.69
C PHE A 290 -15.83 0.39 -33.79
N HIS A 291 -14.83 -0.21 -34.44
CA HIS A 291 -15.04 -1.02 -35.65
C HIS A 291 -16.11 -2.09 -35.46
N SER A 292 -15.95 -3.00 -34.50
CA SER A 292 -16.93 -4.07 -34.26
C SER A 292 -17.90 -3.76 -33.13
N ALA A 293 -18.05 -2.48 -32.75
CA ALA A 293 -18.97 -2.07 -31.70
C ALA A 293 -20.43 -2.21 -32.17
N ASN A 294 -21.28 -2.74 -31.30
CA ASN A 294 -22.70 -2.91 -31.55
C ASN A 294 -23.50 -1.80 -30.84
N PHE A 295 -24.05 -0.87 -31.63
CA PHE A 295 -24.84 0.24 -31.10
C PHE A 295 -26.32 -0.12 -31.06
N ILE A 296 -26.89 -0.16 -29.84
CA ILE A 296 -28.26 -0.59 -29.58
C ILE A 296 -29.12 0.62 -29.16
N ASN A 297 -30.32 0.71 -29.72
CA ASN A 297 -31.29 1.81 -29.57
C ASN A 297 -30.76 3.15 -30.09
N THR A 298 -29.93 3.84 -29.30
CA THR A 298 -29.44 5.18 -29.64
C THR A 298 -27.97 5.31 -29.27
N ALA A 299 -27.15 5.74 -30.24
CA ALA A 299 -25.79 6.20 -30.01
C ALA A 299 -25.67 7.66 -30.45
N ASN A 300 -25.60 8.57 -29.48
CA ASN A 300 -25.59 10.00 -29.72
C ASN A 300 -24.19 10.58 -29.55
N PHE A 301 -23.70 11.19 -30.62
CA PHE A 301 -22.50 11.99 -30.64
C PHE A 301 -22.92 13.45 -30.79
N TYR A 302 -22.66 14.26 -29.77
CA TYR A 302 -23.07 15.66 -29.70
C TYR A 302 -21.86 16.56 -29.47
N ASP A 303 -21.73 17.63 -30.25
CA ASP A 303 -20.64 18.61 -30.10
C ASP A 303 -19.25 17.95 -30.08
N ILE A 304 -19.03 16.95 -30.94
CA ILE A 304 -17.73 16.29 -31.05
C ILE A 304 -16.75 17.23 -31.73
N ASN A 305 -15.60 17.44 -31.09
CA ASN A 305 -14.61 18.40 -31.53
C ASN A 305 -13.60 17.83 -32.53
N SER A 306 -13.41 16.50 -32.56
CA SER A 306 -12.55 15.82 -33.52
C SER A 306 -12.94 14.34 -33.66
N PHE A 307 -12.74 13.79 -34.86
CA PHE A 307 -12.83 12.35 -35.17
C PHE A 307 -11.53 11.81 -35.80
N THR A 308 -10.39 12.48 -35.62
CA THR A 308 -9.13 12.14 -36.28
C THR A 308 -8.79 10.66 -36.10
N ASP A 309 -8.61 9.94 -37.21
CA ASP A 309 -8.31 8.50 -37.25
C ASP A 309 -9.29 7.62 -36.43
N THR A 310 -10.53 8.07 -36.24
CA THR A 310 -11.56 7.31 -35.52
C THR A 310 -12.29 6.37 -36.47
N VAL A 311 -12.39 5.10 -36.09
CA VAL A 311 -12.92 4.02 -36.92
C VAL A 311 -14.29 3.57 -36.42
N PHE A 312 -15.25 3.40 -37.33
CA PHE A 312 -16.54 2.75 -37.10
C PHE A 312 -16.77 1.64 -38.15
N SER A 313 -17.65 0.68 -37.88
CA SER A 313 -18.13 -0.22 -38.94
C SER A 313 -19.09 0.49 -39.88
N LYS A 314 -19.08 0.10 -41.15
CA LYS A 314 -20.12 0.52 -42.11
C LYS A 314 -21.54 0.17 -41.66
N GLU A 315 -21.71 -0.97 -41.00
CA GLU A 315 -23.02 -1.47 -40.53
C GLU A 315 -23.62 -0.59 -39.42
N SER A 316 -22.77 0.03 -38.59
CA SER A 316 -23.22 0.89 -37.49
C SER A 316 -23.89 2.20 -37.93
N LYS A 317 -23.69 2.64 -39.18
CA LYS A 317 -24.03 4.00 -39.64
C LYS A 317 -25.49 4.43 -39.37
N ASN A 318 -26.44 3.50 -39.45
CA ASN A 318 -27.86 3.79 -39.24
C ASN A 318 -28.23 3.97 -37.75
N ASN A 319 -27.38 3.51 -36.84
CA ASN A 319 -27.61 3.57 -35.39
C ASN A 319 -26.88 4.76 -34.74
N LEU A 320 -26.06 5.48 -35.51
CA LEU A 320 -25.30 6.64 -35.07
C LEU A 320 -26.07 7.93 -35.36
N THR A 321 -26.16 8.80 -34.37
CA THR A 321 -26.68 10.17 -34.52
C THR A 321 -25.59 11.17 -34.20
N PHE A 322 -25.23 11.99 -35.19
CA PHE A 322 -24.26 13.09 -35.04
C PHE A 322 -25.01 14.42 -35.03
N ARG A 323 -24.76 15.26 -34.02
CA ARG A 323 -25.35 16.60 -33.88
C ARG A 323 -24.29 17.60 -33.46
N ASP A 324 -24.25 18.75 -34.12
CA ASP A 324 -23.28 19.83 -33.85
C ASP A 324 -21.81 19.36 -33.86
N CYS A 325 -21.50 18.28 -34.57
CA CYS A 325 -20.17 17.68 -34.61
C CYS A 325 -19.31 18.30 -35.72
N LYS A 326 -18.03 18.55 -35.41
CA LYS A 326 -17.02 19.04 -36.36
C LYS A 326 -16.32 17.87 -37.07
N ASN A 327 -15.77 18.14 -38.25
CA ASN A 327 -14.89 17.25 -39.01
C ASN A 327 -15.41 15.81 -39.18
N GLN A 328 -16.70 15.64 -39.48
CA GLN A 328 -17.28 14.30 -39.67
C GLN A 328 -16.69 13.55 -40.88
N GLU A 329 -16.07 14.29 -41.81
CA GLU A 329 -15.32 13.74 -42.95
C GLU A 329 -14.04 12.98 -42.55
N GLU A 330 -13.53 13.15 -41.33
CA GLU A 330 -12.38 12.41 -40.79
C GLU A 330 -12.77 11.00 -40.31
N ILE A 331 -14.06 10.67 -40.24
CA ILE A 331 -14.53 9.37 -39.79
C ILE A 331 -14.19 8.29 -40.81
N ILE A 332 -13.51 7.23 -40.35
CA ILE A 332 -13.17 6.07 -41.17
C ILE A 332 -14.24 4.99 -40.96
N TYR A 333 -14.94 4.61 -42.04
CA TYR A 333 -15.86 3.48 -42.03
C TYR A 333 -15.23 2.26 -42.70
N LEU A 334 -14.90 1.23 -41.90
CA LEU A 334 -14.34 -0.03 -42.39
C LEU A 334 -15.42 -1.09 -42.64
#